data_AF-A0A1Z3NDI0-F1
#
_entry.id   AF-A0A1Z3NDI0-F1
#
_cell.length_a   1.000
_cell.length_b   1.000
_cell.length_c   1.000
_cell.angle_alpha   90.00
_cell.angle_beta   90.00
_cell.angle_gamma   90.00
#
_symmetry.space_group_name_H-M   'P 1'
#
loop_
_entity.id
_entity.type
_entity.pdbx_description
1 polymer ?
#
loop_
_entity_poly.entity_id
_entity_poly.type
_entity_poly.pdbx_seq_one_letter_code
_entity_poly.pdbx_strand_id
1 'polypeptide(L)'
;MKYRIFLSAFLFVLLPAFAQAEYRVFLLKITKKTAAPQAQQPETQDFRLVESTLDHVQYRYYYPVAADEEVTYIDTWRCYGRTSDFQPHCPNPKGQIPAEPAPAP
;
A
#
# COMPACT_ATOMS: atom_id res chain seq x y z
N MET A 1 49.29 -6.70 13.82
CA MET A 1 48.34 -5.55 13.82
C MET A 1 47.66 -5.32 12.48
N LYS A 2 48.37 -5.37 11.33
CA LYS A 2 47.77 -5.17 9.98
C LYS A 2 46.54 -6.05 9.70
N TYR A 3 46.59 -7.35 10.00
CA TYR A 3 45.46 -8.26 9.79
C TYR A 3 44.23 -7.97 10.65
N ARG A 4 44.38 -7.33 11.82
CA ARG A 4 43.24 -6.94 12.65
C ARG A 4 42.44 -5.82 11.99
N ILE A 5 43.13 -4.86 11.36
CA ILE A 5 42.49 -3.77 10.62
C ILE A 5 41.76 -4.32 9.38
N PHE A 6 42.38 -5.25 8.64
CA PHE A 6 41.73 -5.91 7.51
C PHE A 6 40.52 -6.76 7.91
N LEU A 7 40.63 -7.52 9.01
CA LEU A 7 39.50 -8.32 9.53
C LEU A 7 38.34 -7.42 9.98
N SER A 8 38.62 -6.32 10.69
CA SER A 8 37.60 -5.35 11.09
C SER A 8 36.95 -4.69 9.87
N ALA A 9 37.72 -4.24 8.89
CA ALA A 9 37.18 -3.67 7.67
C ALA A 9 36.29 -4.65 6.89
N PHE A 10 36.69 -5.92 6.80
CA PHE A 10 35.89 -6.98 6.17
C PHE A 10 34.56 -7.20 6.90
N LEU A 11 34.58 -7.20 8.23
CA LEU A 11 33.35 -7.33 9.02
C LEU A 11 32.38 -6.16 8.77
N PHE A 12 32.89 -4.92 8.70
CA PHE A 12 32.08 -3.74 8.41
C PHE A 12 31.42 -3.76 7.02
N VAL A 13 32.07 -4.38 6.03
CA VAL A 13 31.51 -4.53 4.67
C VAL A 13 30.36 -5.55 4.61
N LEU A 14 30.33 -6.53 5.51
CA LEU A 14 29.30 -7.59 5.52
C LEU A 14 28.03 -7.22 6.28
N LEU A 15 28.08 -6.25 7.20
CA LEU A 15 26.92 -5.81 7.99
C LEU A 15 25.67 -5.40 7.18
N PRO A 16 25.76 -4.66 6.05
CA PRO A 16 24.56 -4.27 5.30
C PRO A 16 23.85 -5.45 4.62
N ALA A 17 24.49 -6.62 4.48
CA ALA A 17 23.88 -7.78 3.83
C ALA A 17 22.68 -8.36 4.61
N PHE A 18 22.55 -8.03 5.90
CA PHE A 18 21.43 -8.45 6.74
C PHE A 18 20.31 -7.41 6.84
N ALA A 19 20.44 -6.26 6.17
CA ALA A 19 19.37 -5.28 6.12
C ALA A 19 18.20 -5.83 5.29
N GLN A 20 17.10 -6.16 5.96
CA GLN A 20 15.85 -6.47 5.29
C GLN A 20 15.19 -5.16 4.88
N ALA A 21 14.81 -5.06 3.61
CA ALA A 21 13.95 -3.98 3.17
C ALA A 21 12.57 -4.11 3.83
N GLU A 22 11.96 -2.99 4.15
CA GLU A 22 10.57 -2.92 4.57
C GLU A 22 9.82 -1.99 3.65
N TYR A 23 8.57 -2.34 3.36
CA TYR A 23 7.67 -1.51 2.59
C TYR A 23 6.29 -1.47 3.23
N ARG A 24 5.49 -0.50 2.82
CA ARG A 24 4.12 -0.34 3.28
C ARG A 24 3.17 -0.62 2.12
N VAL A 25 2.13 -1.39 2.39
CA VAL A 25 1.02 -1.57 1.47
C VAL A 25 -0.13 -0.71 1.96
N PHE A 26 -0.78 -0.06 1.02
CA PHE A 26 -1.99 0.72 1.20
C PHE A 26 -3.11 0.04 0.46
N LEU A 27 -4.23 -0.16 1.14
CA LEU A 27 -5.48 -0.53 0.50
C LEU A 27 -6.23 0.77 0.19
N LEU A 28 -6.35 1.04 -1.10
CA LEU A 28 -6.96 2.25 -1.64
C LEU A 28 -8.37 1.93 -2.12
N LYS A 29 -9.31 2.81 -1.80
CA LYS A 29 -10.66 2.83 -2.36
C LYS A 29 -10.74 3.98 -3.35
N ILE A 30 -11.02 3.65 -4.60
CA ILE A 30 -11.24 4.62 -5.68
C ILE A 30 -12.74 4.67 -5.93
N THR A 31 -13.36 5.82 -5.75
CA THR A 31 -14.81 6.01 -5.86
C THR A 31 -15.12 7.17 -6.77
N LYS A 32 -16.20 7.06 -7.55
CA LYS A 32 -16.66 8.18 -8.37
C LYS A 32 -17.32 9.25 -7.50
N LYS A 33 -16.97 10.51 -7.72
CA LYS A 33 -17.59 11.67 -7.08
C LYS A 33 -18.96 11.91 -7.71
N THR A 34 -19.97 11.17 -7.27
CA THR A 34 -21.34 11.36 -7.74
C THR A 34 -21.87 12.69 -7.21
N ALA A 35 -22.17 13.62 -8.11
CA ALA A 35 -22.76 14.92 -7.78
C ALA A 35 -24.26 14.79 -7.49
N ALA A 36 -24.66 14.02 -6.47
CA ALA A 36 -25.97 14.12 -5.79
C ALA A 36 -26.12 13.03 -4.71
N PRO A 37 -26.57 13.37 -3.49
CA PRO A 37 -27.08 12.39 -2.53
C PRO A 37 -28.54 12.06 -2.89
N GLN A 38 -28.77 11.40 -4.02
CA GLN A 38 -30.12 11.03 -4.45
C GLN A 38 -30.17 9.56 -4.88
N ALA A 39 -31.00 8.84 -4.12
CA ALA A 39 -31.49 7.49 -4.35
C ALA A 39 -30.45 6.36 -4.29
N GLN A 40 -30.53 5.61 -3.19
CA GLN A 40 -30.18 4.21 -3.10
C GLN A 40 -30.75 3.44 -4.31
N GLN A 41 -29.93 3.26 -5.35
CA GLN A 41 -30.05 2.11 -6.24
C GLN A 41 -29.10 1.02 -5.71
N PRO A 42 -29.60 -0.19 -5.38
CA PRO A 42 -28.73 -1.34 -5.14
C PRO A 42 -28.21 -1.84 -6.50
N GLU A 43 -27.02 -2.47 -6.50
CA GLU A 43 -26.47 -3.35 -7.57
C GLU A 43 -25.30 -2.85 -8.43
N THR A 44 -24.58 -1.78 -8.10
CA THR A 44 -23.22 -1.63 -8.65
C THR A 44 -22.32 -0.88 -7.68
N GLN A 45 -21.31 -1.56 -7.14
CA GLN A 45 -20.28 -0.90 -6.34
C GLN A 45 -19.58 0.14 -7.24
N ASP A 46 -19.89 1.42 -7.08
CA ASP A 46 -19.26 2.53 -7.82
C ASP A 46 -17.84 2.83 -7.29
N PHE A 47 -17.18 1.80 -6.76
CA PHE A 47 -15.84 1.86 -6.23
C PHE A 47 -15.03 0.62 -6.57
N ARG A 48 -13.72 0.80 -6.70
CA ARG A 48 -12.75 -0.29 -6.81
C ARG A 48 -11.74 -0.23 -5.68
N LEU A 49 -11.34 -1.39 -5.20
CA LEU A 49 -10.27 -1.54 -4.22
C LEU A 49 -8.97 -1.91 -4.92
N VAL A 50 -7.89 -1.24 -4.56
CA VAL A 50 -6.57 -1.47 -5.14
C VAL A 50 -5.54 -1.49 -4.03
N GLU A 51 -4.68 -2.50 -4.02
CA GLU A 51 -3.49 -2.49 -3.18
C GLU A 51 -2.34 -1.79 -3.91
N SER A 52 -1.64 -0.92 -3.20
CA SER A 52 -0.47 -0.21 -3.75
C SER A 52 0.59 0.03 -2.70
N THR A 53 1.85 0.15 -3.13
CA THR A 53 2.93 0.66 -2.28
C THR A 53 2.98 2.19 -2.25
N LEU A 54 2.16 2.86 -3.07
CA LEU A 54 1.96 4.29 -3.08
C LEU A 54 0.76 4.65 -2.22
N ASP A 55 0.88 5.73 -1.44
CA ASP A 55 -0.28 6.25 -0.72
C ASP A 55 -1.34 6.86 -1.68
N HIS A 56 -2.53 7.16 -1.16
CA HIS A 56 -3.62 7.74 -1.94
C HIS A 56 -3.28 9.02 -2.72
N VAL A 57 -2.37 9.86 -2.20
CA VAL A 57 -1.92 11.10 -2.85
C VAL A 57 -0.95 10.75 -3.97
N GLN A 58 0.06 9.95 -3.67
CA GLN A 58 1.07 9.48 -4.61
C GLN A 58 0.45 8.70 -5.76
N TYR A 59 -0.48 7.77 -5.47
CA TYR A 59 -1.12 6.91 -6.45
C TYR A 59 -1.72 7.70 -7.62
N ARG A 60 -2.38 8.84 -7.32
CA ARG A 60 -2.97 9.72 -8.34
C ARG A 60 -1.94 10.31 -9.31
N TYR A 61 -0.70 10.49 -8.88
CA TYR A 61 0.37 11.03 -9.73
C TYR A 61 0.99 10.00 -10.67
N TYR A 62 0.90 8.70 -10.33
CA TYR A 62 1.54 7.62 -11.10
C TYR A 62 0.56 6.77 -11.91
N TYR A 63 -0.70 6.67 -11.47
CA TYR A 63 -1.71 5.85 -12.11
C TYR A 63 -2.87 6.70 -12.66
N PRO A 64 -3.52 6.26 -13.75
CA PRO A 64 -4.69 6.94 -14.28
C PRO A 64 -5.83 6.89 -13.28
N VAL A 65 -6.23 8.07 -12.82
CA VAL A 65 -7.40 8.31 -11.96
C VAL A 65 -8.18 9.45 -12.61
N ALA A 66 -9.48 9.23 -12.85
CA ALA A 66 -10.30 10.24 -13.52
C ALA A 66 -10.46 11.51 -12.65
N ALA A 67 -10.79 12.63 -13.29
CA ALA A 67 -10.98 13.90 -12.57
C ALA A 67 -12.16 13.84 -11.59
N ASP A 68 -13.18 13.05 -11.94
CA ASP A 68 -14.36 12.73 -11.14
C ASP A 68 -14.17 11.51 -10.24
N GLU A 69 -12.95 10.97 -10.11
CA GLU A 69 -12.64 9.91 -9.15
C GLU A 69 -11.88 10.47 -7.93
N GLU A 70 -12.22 9.95 -6.76
CA GLU A 70 -11.54 10.19 -5.50
C GLU A 70 -10.78 8.94 -5.05
N VAL A 71 -9.53 9.11 -4.60
CA VAL A 71 -8.71 8.04 -4.04
C VAL A 71 -8.61 8.27 -2.54
N THR A 72 -9.11 7.32 -1.76
CA THR A 72 -9.01 7.33 -0.30
C THR A 72 -8.26 6.08 0.15
N TYR A 73 -7.54 6.14 1.27
CA TYR A 73 -6.95 4.95 1.88
C TYR A 73 -7.90 4.40 2.95
N ILE A 74 -8.10 3.09 2.99
CA ILE A 74 -8.97 2.43 3.97
C ILE A 74 -8.19 1.60 5.00
N ASP A 75 -7.04 1.06 4.60
CA ASP A 75 -6.16 0.33 5.51
C ASP A 75 -4.71 0.37 5.02
N THR A 76 -3.78 0.01 5.91
CA THR A 76 -2.35 -0.11 5.60
C THR A 76 -1.65 -1.08 6.54
N TRP A 77 -0.67 -1.81 5.99
CA TRP A 77 0.19 -2.70 6.77
C TRP A 77 1.64 -2.62 6.31
N ARG A 78 2.55 -2.99 7.22
CA ARG A 78 3.98 -3.14 6.93
C ARG A 78 4.25 -4.54 6.41
N CYS A 79 5.08 -4.63 5.39
CA CYS A 79 5.59 -5.85 4.83
C CYS A 79 7.11 -5.85 4.91
N TYR A 80 7.68 -7.03 5.14
CA TYR A 80 9.11 -7.27 5.04
C TYR A 80 9.47 -7.75 3.62
N GLY A 81 10.69 -7.46 3.18
CA GLY A 81 11.18 -7.81 1.86
C GLY A 81 10.97 -6.70 0.83
N ARG A 82 10.81 -7.08 -0.43
CA ARG A 82 10.70 -6.16 -1.57
C ARG A 82 9.61 -6.60 -2.54
N THR A 83 9.04 -5.64 -3.26
CA THR A 83 8.04 -5.85 -4.33
C THR A 83 8.65 -5.71 -5.73
N SER A 84 9.96 -5.87 -5.89
CA SER A 84 10.61 -5.85 -7.21
C SER A 84 10.09 -7.00 -8.09
N ASP A 85 10.29 -6.89 -9.40
CA ASP A 85 9.98 -7.99 -10.34
C ASP A 85 8.51 -8.44 -10.30
N PHE A 86 7.59 -7.51 -10.00
CA PHE A 86 6.14 -7.75 -9.89
C PHE A 86 5.77 -8.82 -8.85
N GLN A 87 6.61 -8.98 -7.81
CA GLN A 87 6.28 -9.86 -6.68
C GLN A 87 4.97 -9.42 -6.00
N PRO A 88 4.11 -10.36 -5.60
CA PRO A 88 2.85 -10.04 -4.94
C PRO A 88 3.10 -9.35 -3.60
N HIS A 89 2.14 -8.52 -3.19
CA HIS A 89 2.16 -7.90 -1.86
C HIS A 89 2.00 -8.96 -0.76
N CYS A 90 2.56 -8.69 0.41
CA CYS A 90 2.32 -9.54 1.56
C CYS A 90 0.84 -9.43 2.02
N PRO A 91 0.23 -10.51 2.54
CA PRO A 91 -1.17 -10.48 2.94
C PRO A 91 -1.40 -9.52 4.11
N ASN A 92 -2.59 -8.89 4.14
CA ASN A 92 -2.97 -8.05 5.26
C ASN A 92 -3.09 -8.89 6.55
N PRO A 93 -2.31 -8.60 7.61
CA PRO A 93 -2.34 -9.37 8.85
C PRO A 93 -3.67 -9.26 9.60
N LYS A 94 -4.49 -8.24 9.31
CA LYS A 94 -5.81 -8.07 9.91
C LYS A 94 -6.88 -8.98 9.27
N GLY A 95 -6.61 -9.57 8.11
CA GLY A 95 -7.48 -10.52 7.42
C GLY A 95 -8.83 -9.97 6.91
N GLN A 96 -9.20 -8.74 7.28
CA GLN A 96 -10.46 -8.11 6.91
C GLN A 96 -10.20 -6.79 6.21
N ILE A 97 -10.67 -6.68 4.97
CA ILE A 97 -10.88 -5.39 4.32
C ILE A 97 -12.12 -4.79 5.00
N PRO A 98 -12.03 -3.61 5.65
CA PRO A 98 -13.19 -3.02 6.30
C PRO A 98 -14.32 -2.85 5.29
N ALA A 99 -15.44 -3.55 5.49
CA ALA A 99 -16.69 -3.19 4.85
C ALA A 99 -17.07 -1.79 5.32
N GLU A 100 -17.49 -0.93 4.40
CA GLU A 100 -17.93 0.43 4.70
C GLU A 100 -18.93 0.41 5.88
N PRO A 101 -18.74 1.24 6.92
CA PRO A 101 -19.67 1.26 8.04
C PRO A 101 -21.06 1.58 7.51
N ALA A 102 -22.00 0.66 7.73
CA ALA A 102 -23.40 0.87 7.40
C ALA A 102 -23.88 2.17 8.07
N PRO A 103 -24.60 3.06 7.35
CA PRO A 103 -25.14 4.26 7.96
C PRO A 103 -26.03 3.87 9.15
N ALA A 104 -25.88 4.58 10.26
CA ALA A 104 -26.70 4.38 11.46
C ALA A 104 -28.20 4.56 11.12
N PRO A 105 -29.10 3.79 11.78
CA PRO A 105 -30.54 3.82 11.51
C PRO A 105 -31.19 5.18 11.79
#